data_AF-A0A2N2YXE7-F1
#
_entry.id   AF-A0A2N2YXE7-F1
#
_cell.length_a   1.000
_cell.length_b   1.000
_cell.length_c   1.000
_cell.angle_alpha   90.00
_cell.angle_beta   90.00
_cell.angle_gamma   90.00
#
_symmetry.space_group_name_H-M   'P 1'
#
loop_
_entity.id
_entity.type
_entity.pdbx_description
1 polymer ?
#
loop_
_entity_poly.entity_id
_entity_poly.type
_entity_poly.pdbx_seq_one_letter_code
_entity_poly.pdbx_strand_id
1 'polypeptide(L)'
;MAAYHCPNYNDCKLVNSLIIVANLEAKENYMTNYCLQDKNYWSNCKRYITKATLNFCPDFVLPDTPLTPEEIIDKFDDESF
;
A
#
# COMPACT_ATOMS: atom_id res chain seq x y z
N MET A 1 9.41 6.17 22.40
CA MET A 1 8.16 6.50 21.68
C MET A 1 8.03 5.49 20.55
N ALA A 2 6.99 4.65 20.56
CA ALA A 2 6.73 3.77 19.43
C ALA A 2 6.37 4.65 18.23
N ALA A 3 7.09 4.50 17.13
CA ALA A 3 6.82 5.27 15.92
C ALA A 3 5.49 4.77 15.32
N TYR A 4 4.44 5.60 15.38
CA TYR A 4 3.10 5.32 14.85
C TYR A 4 3.11 5.42 13.32
N HIS A 5 3.78 4.46 12.67
CA HIS A 5 3.85 4.41 11.22
C HIS A 5 3.89 2.96 10.74
N CYS A 6 3.47 2.77 9.49
CA CYS A 6 3.49 1.47 8.83
C CYS A 6 4.90 0.86 8.88
N PRO A 7 5.05 -0.44 9.21
CA PRO A 7 6.35 -1.12 9.22
C PRO A 7 7.10 -1.02 7.89
N ASN A 8 6.37 -0.93 6.77
CA ASN A 8 6.92 -0.83 5.43
C ASN A 8 7.13 0.61 4.97
N TYR A 9 7.02 1.62 5.85
CA TYR A 9 7.05 3.03 5.47
C TYR A 9 8.29 3.38 4.64
N ASN A 10 9.47 3.00 5.10
CA ASN A 10 10.75 3.33 4.46
C ASN A 10 10.96 2.60 3.12
N ASP A 11 10.32 1.47 2.89
CA ASP A 11 10.48 0.66 1.67
C ASP A 11 9.28 0.77 0.71
N CYS A 12 8.21 1.45 1.12
CA CYS A 12 6.99 1.53 0.32
C CYS A 12 7.19 2.48 -0.86
N LYS A 13 6.96 2.00 -2.08
CA LYS A 13 7.00 2.83 -3.29
C LYS A 13 6.03 4.02 -3.26
N LEU A 14 4.87 3.88 -2.59
CA LEU A 14 3.92 5.00 -2.44
C LEU A 14 4.54 6.16 -1.65
N VAL A 15 5.35 5.84 -0.63
CA VAL A 15 6.02 6.85 0.20
C VAL A 15 7.22 7.43 -0.56
N ASN A 16 8.07 6.58 -1.11
CA ASN A 16 9.37 6.99 -1.67
C ASN A 16 9.34 7.42 -3.14
N SER A 17 8.22 7.27 -3.83
CA SER A 17 8.10 7.60 -5.25
C SER A 17 6.78 8.30 -5.57
N LEU A 18 6.75 9.01 -6.70
CA LEU A 18 5.54 9.57 -7.30
C LEU A 18 4.98 8.69 -8.42
N ILE A 19 5.63 7.55 -8.72
CA ILE A 19 5.19 6.61 -9.76
C ILE A 19 3.84 5.97 -9.41
N ILE A 20 3.60 5.69 -8.13
CA ILE A 20 2.36 5.05 -7.67
C ILE A 20 1.20 6.06 -7.64
N VAL A 21 1.46 7.25 -7.09
CA VAL A 21 0.48 8.32 -6.96
C VAL A 21 1.16 9.62 -7.35
N ALA A 22 0.93 10.07 -8.59
CA ALA A 22 1.52 11.29 -9.14
C ALA A 22 0.88 12.55 -8.55
N ASN A 23 -0.39 12.48 -8.15
CA ASN A 23 -1.08 13.57 -7.47
C ASN A 23 -0.61 13.67 -6.01
N LEU A 24 0.00 14.80 -5.65
CA LEU A 24 0.57 15.03 -4.32
C LEU A 24 -0.48 15.04 -3.21
N GLU A 25 -1.64 15.64 -3.44
CA GLU A 25 -2.74 15.69 -2.47
C GLU A 25 -3.27 14.28 -2.18
N ALA A 26 -3.48 13.46 -3.22
CA ALA A 26 -3.89 12.07 -3.06
C ALA A 26 -2.82 11.26 -2.31
N LYS A 27 -1.54 11.46 -2.63
CA LYS A 27 -0.43 10.81 -1.93
C LYS A 27 -0.39 11.20 -0.45
N GLU A 28 -0.53 12.49 -0.14
CA GLU A 28 -0.59 12.98 1.24
C GLU A 28 -1.79 12.38 1.99
N ASN A 29 -2.96 12.32 1.37
CA ASN A 29 -4.14 11.67 1.96
C ASN A 29 -3.89 10.19 2.27
N TYR A 30 -3.21 9.45 1.41
CA TYR A 30 -2.83 8.07 1.71
C TYR A 30 -1.83 7.98 2.85
N MET A 31 -0.85 8.88 2.90
CA MET A 31 0.14 8.89 3.96
C MET A 31 -0.49 9.22 5.32
N THR A 32 -1.38 10.20 5.39
CA THR A 32 -2.02 10.65 6.63
C THR A 32 -3.11 9.69 7.12
N ASN A 33 -3.84 9.01 6.23
CA ASN A 33 -4.90 8.07 6.62
C ASN A 33 -4.42 6.64 6.85
N TYR A 34 -3.26 6.25 6.29
CA TYR A 34 -2.74 4.89 6.42
C TYR A 34 -1.31 4.83 6.92
N CYS A 35 -0.36 5.48 6.24
CA CYS A 35 1.06 5.24 6.46
C CYS A 35 1.60 5.80 7.79
N LEU A 36 1.07 6.94 8.24
CA LEU A 36 1.48 7.68 9.44
C LEU A 36 0.51 7.47 10.62
N GLN A 37 -0.26 6.39 10.56
CA GLN A 37 -1.26 6.03 11.57
C GLN A 37 -0.86 4.77 12.34
N ASP A 38 -1.67 4.41 13.34
CA ASP A 38 -1.48 3.19 14.11
C ASP A 38 -1.82 1.91 13.32
N LYS A 39 -1.66 0.77 13.99
CA LYS A 39 -1.93 -0.56 13.43
C LYS A 39 -3.31 -0.72 12.84
N ASN A 40 -4.34 -0.08 13.40
CA ASN A 40 -5.71 -0.22 12.91
C ASN A 40 -5.86 0.35 11.51
N TYR A 41 -5.04 1.32 11.11
CA TYR A 41 -5.11 1.93 9.79
C TYR A 41 -4.20 1.21 8.80
N TRP A 42 -2.90 1.06 9.11
CA TRP A 42 -1.98 0.45 8.14
C TRP A 42 -2.26 -1.04 7.92
N SER A 43 -2.87 -1.76 8.88
CA SER A 43 -3.26 -3.16 8.67
C SER A 43 -4.44 -3.30 7.71
N ASN A 44 -5.19 -2.23 7.47
CA ASN A 44 -6.26 -2.17 6.46
C ASN A 44 -5.77 -1.66 5.10
N CYS A 45 -4.53 -1.17 5.00
CA CYS A 45 -3.95 -0.75 3.73
C CYS A 45 -3.72 -1.96 2.81
N LYS A 46 -4.37 -1.96 1.64
CA LYS A 46 -4.24 -3.07 0.68
C LYS A 46 -2.79 -3.29 0.24
N ARG A 47 -1.99 -2.23 0.08
CA ARG A 47 -0.56 -2.34 -0.24
C ARG A 47 0.23 -3.09 0.84
N TYR A 48 -0.09 -2.88 2.12
CA TYR A 48 0.56 -3.58 3.23
C TYR A 48 0.18 -5.07 3.22
N ILE A 49 -1.12 -5.36 3.10
CA ILE A 49 -1.65 -6.72 3.08
C ILE A 49 -1.09 -7.52 1.89
N THR A 50 -1.09 -6.93 0.69
CA THR A 50 -0.54 -7.57 -0.52
C THR A 50 0.96 -7.81 -0.37
N LYS A 51 1.74 -6.85 0.15
CA LYS A 51 3.18 -7.05 0.39
C LYS A 51 3.46 -8.18 1.38
N ALA A 52 2.64 -8.33 2.42
CA ALA A 52 2.79 -9.44 3.37
C ALA A 52 2.50 -10.81 2.73
N THR A 53 1.63 -10.85 1.72
CA THR A 53 1.19 -12.10 1.08
C THR A 53 2.09 -12.49 -0.10
N LEU A 54 2.36 -11.55 -1.00
CA LEU A 54 3.15 -11.78 -2.23
C LEU A 54 4.65 -11.53 -2.05
N ASN A 55 5.07 -11.00 -0.89
CA ASN A 55 6.39 -10.40 -0.70
C ASN A 55 6.74 -9.32 -1.76
N PHE A 56 5.73 -8.81 -2.47
CA PHE A 56 5.81 -7.80 -3.52
C PHE A 56 4.60 -6.86 -3.43
N CYS A 57 4.75 -5.62 -3.90
CA CYS A 57 3.66 -4.66 -3.92
C CYS A 57 3.47 -4.18 -5.36
N PRO A 58 2.46 -4.70 -6.08
CA PRO A 58 2.17 -4.26 -7.44
C PRO A 58 1.85 -2.76 -7.48
N ASP A 59 2.18 -2.13 -8.61
CA ASP A 59 2.07 -0.68 -8.73
C ASP A 59 0.60 -0.23 -8.86
N PHE A 60 -0.30 -1.11 -9.35
CA PHE A 60 -1.74 -0.86 -9.45
C PHE A 60 -2.51 -0.88 -8.11
N VAL A 61 -1.90 -1.39 -7.03
CA VAL A 61 -2.57 -1.52 -5.73
C VAL A 61 -2.48 -0.19 -4.97
N LEU A 62 -3.61 0.46 -4.69
CA LEU A 62 -3.67 1.63 -3.81
C LEU A 62 -4.15 1.24 -2.40
N PRO A 63 -3.86 2.02 -1.35
CA PRO A 63 -4.25 1.68 0.03
C PRO A 63 -5.73 1.37 0.23
N ASP A 64 -6.61 2.04 -0.52
CA ASP A 64 -8.07 1.98 -0.44
C ASP A 64 -8.72 1.29 -1.65
N THR A 65 -7.94 0.57 -2.46
CA THR A 65 -8.50 -0.13 -3.63
C THR A 65 -9.67 -1.03 -3.22
N PRO A 66 -10.79 -1.04 -3.98
CA PRO A 66 -11.96 -1.85 -3.64
C PRO A 66 -11.68 -3.36 -3.76
N LEU A 67 -10.57 -3.74 -4.39
CA LEU A 67 -10.17 -5.13 -4.55
C LEU A 67 -9.84 -5.78 -3.20
N THR A 68 -10.27 -7.03 -3.06
CA THR A 68 -9.81 -7.92 -2.00
C THR A 68 -8.36 -8.34 -2.23
N PRO A 69 -7.64 -8.78 -1.18
CA PRO A 69 -6.29 -9.31 -1.36
C PRO A 69 -6.22 -10.46 -2.37
N GLU A 70 -7.23 -11.33 -2.41
CA GLU A 70 -7.33 -12.45 -3.37
C GLU A 70 -7.45 -11.94 -4.80
N GLU A 71 -8.37 -11.02 -5.08
CA GLU A 71 -8.50 -10.43 -6.43
C GLU A 71 -7.24 -9.68 -6.90
N ILE A 72 -6.46 -9.13 -5.97
CA ILE A 72 -5.16 -8.51 -6.29
C ILE A 72 -4.15 -9.57 -6.70
N ILE A 73 -4.12 -10.72 -6.02
CA ILE A 73 -3.23 -11.84 -6.32
C ILE A 73 -3.60 -12.43 -7.67
N ASP A 74 -4.88 -12.73 -7.89
CA ASP A 74 -5.38 -13.28 -9.15
C ASP A 74 -5.02 -12.37 -10.33
N LYS A 75 -5.20 -11.05 -10.19
CA LYS A 75 -4.77 -10.08 -11.20
C LYS A 75 -3.27 -10.07 -11.46
N PHE A 76 -2.48 -10.18 -10.40
CA PHE A 76 -1.02 -10.19 -10.51
C PHE A 76 -0.53 -11.45 -11.23
N ASP A 77 -1.13 -12.61 -10.94
CA ASP A 77 -0.80 -13.88 -11.57
C ASP A 77 -1.26 -13.92 -13.04
N ASP A 78 -2.45 -13.38 -13.35
CA ASP A 78 -2.97 -13.28 -14.73
C ASP A 78 -2.13 -12.35 -15.63
N GLU A 79 -1.52 -11.30 -15.06
CA GLU A 79 -0.62 -10.39 -15.79
C GLU A 79 0.84 -10.88 -15.83
N SER A 80 1.18 -11.94 -15.09
CA SER A 80 2.50 -12.55 -15.10
C SER A 80 2.64 -13.52 -16.29
N PHE A 81 2.88 -12.98 -17.48
CA PHE A 81 3.21 -13.72 -18.71
C PHE A 81 4.54 -14.48 -18.63
#